data_AF-A0A1V6C804-F1
#
_entry.id   AF-A0A1V6C804-F1
#
_cell.length_a   1.000
_cell.length_b   1.000
_cell.length_c   1.000
_cell.angle_alpha   90.00
_cell.angle_beta   90.00
_cell.angle_gamma   90.00
#
_symmetry.space_group_name_H-M   'P 1'
#
loop_
_entity.id
_entity.type
_entity.pdbx_description
1 polymer ?
#
loop_
_entity_poly.entity_id
_entity_poly.type
_entity_poly.pdbx_seq_one_letter_code
_entity_poly.pdbx_strand_id
1 'polypeptide(L)'
;MNDNNNFFQAYSKLKSELLDAIDNSANEISAAKQSSDLIEHAFPLELAKEIVREYEIGQKKKVEEGDDLAIEFTDEKFQSWLTTLKKQYHDRIKALNFELQPNDPIFCKVDAFSPIEWGLKEVPHTKMLAFFLHPEREHGLKKLPMGFFFAALKNQEIGIEVGNYHEIDPLKIESEKCIPIKGKEDRRIDIFIHMQKPECRVLIEGKINAKQGVDQLSDYAEWLKPNEDDRLIYLTPYGILNEELEDPWQGLTWKDVALAFCALVNYCETNQAEKEKISHDGFELLRLWTSTLLHHVCEIPVLDYKGQLDSLLQAIAYSAHLRNVQRILEEYKGEKNANQQIT
;
A
#
# COMPACT_ATOMS: atom_id res chain seq x y z
N MET A 1 -1.33 -36.40 16.48
CA MET A 1 -1.35 -35.96 15.07
C MET A 1 -1.84 -34.52 15.03
N ASN A 2 -1.07 -33.64 14.35
CA ASN A 2 -1.32 -32.23 14.00
C ASN A 2 -0.79 -31.06 14.85
N ASP A 3 0.18 -31.24 15.75
CA ASP A 3 0.95 -30.08 16.28
C ASP A 3 2.13 -29.67 15.38
N ASN A 4 2.72 -30.60 14.61
CA ASN A 4 3.81 -30.32 13.68
C ASN A 4 3.43 -29.40 12.50
N ASN A 5 2.13 -29.16 12.26
CA ASN A 5 1.68 -28.33 11.13
C ASN A 5 1.65 -26.82 11.47
N ASN A 6 1.62 -26.46 12.75
CA ASN A 6 1.54 -25.06 13.18
C ASN A 6 2.91 -24.36 13.10
N PHE A 7 3.99 -25.11 13.35
CA PHE A 7 5.36 -24.60 13.30
C PHE A 7 5.81 -24.25 11.87
N PHE A 8 5.61 -25.15 10.89
CA PHE A 8 5.97 -24.89 9.50
C PHE A 8 5.18 -23.71 8.89
N GLN A 9 3.95 -23.49 9.35
CA GLN A 9 3.14 -22.34 8.97
C GLN A 9 3.68 -21.05 9.58
N ALA A 10 3.99 -21.03 10.88
CA ALA A 10 4.60 -19.88 11.55
C ALA A 10 5.99 -19.53 10.97
N TYR A 11 6.79 -20.56 10.64
CA TYR A 11 8.10 -20.42 10.00
C TYR A 11 7.99 -19.85 8.58
N SER A 12 7.14 -20.44 7.73
CA SER A 12 6.93 -19.96 6.37
C SER A 12 6.44 -18.52 6.36
N LYS A 13 5.57 -18.15 7.32
CA LYS A 13 5.07 -16.79 7.49
C LYS A 13 6.19 -15.81 7.90
N LEU A 14 6.94 -16.10 8.97
CA LEU A 14 8.04 -15.23 9.42
C LEU A 14 9.13 -15.09 8.35
N LYS A 15 9.46 -16.17 7.63
CA LYS A 15 10.44 -16.15 6.54
C LYS A 15 9.95 -15.30 5.36
N SER A 16 8.70 -15.48 4.92
CA SER A 16 8.12 -14.67 3.84
C SER A 16 8.13 -13.19 4.19
N GLU A 17 7.68 -12.84 5.40
CA GLU A 17 7.60 -11.44 5.84
C GLU A 17 8.98 -10.79 6.06
N LEU A 18 9.98 -11.56 6.51
CA LEU A 18 11.38 -11.10 6.57
C LEU A 18 11.95 -10.87 5.17
N LEU A 19 11.64 -11.74 4.20
CA LEU A 19 12.04 -11.57 2.81
C LEU A 19 11.31 -10.39 2.14
N ASP A 20 10.03 -10.18 2.42
CA ASP A 20 9.30 -8.99 1.98
C ASP A 20 9.89 -7.72 2.58
N ALA A 21 10.24 -7.72 3.88
CA ALA A 21 10.90 -6.59 4.52
C ALA A 21 12.27 -6.30 3.89
N ILE A 22 12.97 -7.34 3.44
CA ILE A 22 14.23 -7.25 2.71
C ILE A 22 14.02 -6.66 1.31
N ASP A 23 13.06 -7.17 0.54
CA ASP A 23 12.82 -6.73 -0.85
C ASP A 23 12.31 -5.28 -0.90
N ASN A 24 11.52 -4.88 0.09
CA ASN A 24 11.09 -3.48 0.25
C ASN A 24 12.21 -2.57 0.78
N SER A 25 13.28 -3.11 1.39
CA SER A 25 14.43 -2.30 1.86
C SER A 25 15.48 -2.05 0.77
N ALA A 26 15.57 -2.91 -0.25
CA ALA A 26 16.59 -2.83 -1.29
C ALA A 26 16.29 -1.82 -2.40
N ASN A 27 15.01 -1.57 -2.70
CA ASN A 27 14.59 -0.64 -3.76
C ASN A 27 14.74 0.85 -3.40
N GLU A 28 15.03 1.19 -2.14
CA GLU A 28 15.19 2.58 -1.69
C GLU A 28 16.66 3.05 -1.68
N ILE A 29 17.63 2.14 -1.77
CA ILE A 29 19.07 2.50 -1.74
C ILE A 29 19.57 3.00 -3.11
N SER A 30 18.87 2.73 -4.22
CA SER A 30 19.38 3.08 -5.56
C SER A 30 18.96 4.46 -6.08
N ALA A 31 17.99 5.15 -5.45
CA ALA A 31 17.57 6.49 -5.87
C ALA A 31 18.14 7.61 -4.98
N ALA A 32 18.46 7.33 -3.72
CA ALA A 32 19.02 8.31 -2.78
C ALA A 32 20.56 8.21 -2.71
N LYS A 33 21.25 8.57 -3.79
CA LYS A 33 22.68 8.91 -3.72
C LYS A 33 22.93 10.25 -4.39
N GLN A 34 22.90 11.33 -3.61
CA GLN A 34 23.81 12.47 -3.77
C GLN A 34 23.75 13.58 -2.68
N SER A 35 23.47 13.26 -1.42
CA SER A 35 23.95 14.14 -0.32
C SER A 35 24.70 13.32 0.73
N SER A 36 26.01 13.56 0.82
CA SER A 36 26.87 13.08 1.89
C SER A 36 26.37 13.58 3.24
N ASP A 37 26.07 12.65 4.14
CA ASP A 37 26.27 12.70 5.60
C ASP A 37 25.29 11.84 6.42
N LEU A 38 24.38 11.12 5.74
CA LEU A 38 23.67 9.99 6.34
C LEU A 38 23.98 8.75 5.51
N ILE A 39 25.08 8.07 5.85
CA ILE A 39 25.16 6.63 5.58
C ILE A 39 24.12 6.03 6.53
N GLU A 40 22.86 6.05 6.10
CA GLU A 40 21.83 5.20 6.68
C GLU A 40 22.42 3.81 6.69
N HIS A 41 22.61 3.28 7.90
CA HIS A 41 22.91 1.88 8.08
C HIS A 41 21.74 1.13 7.49
N ALA A 42 21.88 0.78 6.21
CA ALA A 42 21.21 -0.33 5.58
C ALA A 42 21.16 -1.38 6.68
N PHE A 43 19.94 -1.72 7.07
CA PHE A 43 19.62 -2.93 7.81
C PHE A 43 20.68 -3.96 7.43
N PRO A 44 21.36 -4.67 8.35
CA PRO A 44 22.18 -5.75 7.90
C PRO A 44 21.17 -6.81 7.44
N LEU A 45 20.77 -6.68 6.18
CA LEU A 45 20.30 -7.72 5.30
C LEU A 45 21.13 -8.97 5.56
N GLU A 46 22.43 -8.76 5.78
CA GLU A 46 23.38 -9.74 6.29
C GLU A 46 22.99 -10.35 7.64
N LEU A 47 22.53 -9.62 8.66
CA LEU A 47 22.07 -10.16 9.94
C LEU A 47 20.75 -10.93 9.82
N ALA A 48 19.78 -10.44 9.04
CA ALA A 48 18.54 -11.20 8.80
C ALA A 48 18.80 -12.46 7.97
N LYS A 49 19.64 -12.37 6.93
CA LYS A 49 20.15 -13.51 6.15
C LYS A 49 20.96 -14.45 7.01
N GLU A 50 21.77 -13.95 7.94
CA GLU A 50 22.60 -14.74 8.87
C GLU A 50 21.72 -15.46 9.90
N ILE A 51 20.67 -14.82 10.41
CA ILE A 51 19.66 -15.47 11.25
C ILE A 51 18.96 -16.59 10.47
N VAL A 52 18.49 -16.33 9.25
CA VAL A 52 17.86 -17.35 8.39
C VAL A 52 18.84 -18.48 8.06
N ARG A 53 20.11 -18.15 7.74
CA ARG A 53 21.16 -19.10 7.36
C ARG A 53 21.61 -19.97 8.52
N GLU A 54 21.95 -19.39 9.67
CA GLU A 54 22.33 -20.14 10.88
C GLU A 54 21.21 -21.08 11.31
N TYR A 55 19.96 -20.64 11.15
CA TYR A 55 18.79 -21.45 11.43
C TYR A 55 18.62 -22.60 10.42
N GLU A 56 18.73 -22.34 9.11
CA GLU A 56 18.68 -23.37 8.07
C GLU A 56 19.80 -24.42 8.24
N ILE A 57 21.02 -23.98 8.62
CA ILE A 57 22.14 -24.87 8.93
C ILE A 57 21.82 -25.74 10.15
N GLY A 58 21.31 -25.16 11.23
CA GLY A 58 20.92 -25.88 12.44
C GLY A 58 19.82 -26.92 12.20
N GLN A 59 18.80 -26.57 11.41
CA GLN A 59 17.71 -27.49 11.03
C GLN A 59 18.23 -28.63 10.16
N LYS A 60 19.05 -28.34 9.15
CA LYS A 60 19.61 -29.34 8.23
C LYS A 60 20.47 -30.37 8.97
N LYS A 61 21.34 -29.90 9.87
CA LYS A 61 22.20 -30.78 10.70
C LYS A 61 21.38 -31.75 11.56
N LYS A 62 20.26 -31.30 12.11
CA LYS A 62 19.38 -32.15 12.93
C LYS A 62 18.59 -33.19 12.14
N VAL A 63 18.13 -32.83 10.93
CA VAL A 63 17.56 -33.81 9.98
C VAL A 63 18.60 -34.90 9.66
N GLU A 64 19.86 -34.51 9.47
CA GLU A 64 20.97 -35.45 9.23
C GLU A 64 21.30 -36.31 10.47
N GLU A 65 21.08 -35.79 11.68
CA GLU A 65 21.30 -36.50 12.96
C GLU A 65 20.10 -37.37 13.40
N GLY A 66 18.95 -37.29 12.70
CA GLY A 66 17.75 -38.08 13.00
C GLY A 66 16.95 -37.57 14.21
N ASP A 67 17.22 -36.34 14.65
CA ASP A 67 16.47 -35.66 15.70
C ASP A 67 15.12 -35.17 15.17
N ASP A 68 14.06 -35.30 15.96
CA ASP A 68 12.78 -34.64 15.67
C ASP A 68 13.00 -33.12 15.60
N LEU A 69 12.48 -32.49 14.55
CA LEU A 69 12.55 -31.04 14.33
C LEU A 69 11.67 -30.32 15.36
N ALA A 70 12.19 -30.15 16.56
CA ALA A 70 11.62 -29.28 17.58
C ALA A 70 12.76 -28.78 18.47
N ILE A 71 13.34 -27.63 18.10
CA ILE A 71 13.73 -26.69 19.15
C ILE A 71 12.54 -25.76 19.28
N GLU A 72 11.74 -26.01 20.32
CA GLU A 72 10.95 -24.95 20.96
C GLU A 72 11.85 -23.72 21.12
N PHE A 73 11.28 -22.53 20.99
CA PHE A 73 11.90 -21.21 21.02
C PHE A 73 12.74 -20.86 22.28
N THR A 74 13.61 -21.74 22.77
CA THR A 74 14.34 -21.66 24.05
C THR A 74 15.83 -21.35 23.90
N ASP A 75 16.34 -21.14 22.67
CA ASP A 75 17.72 -20.69 22.47
C ASP A 75 17.85 -19.23 22.96
N GLU A 76 18.55 -19.06 24.10
CA GLU A 76 18.80 -17.75 24.72
C GLU A 76 19.47 -16.77 23.75
N LYS A 77 20.30 -17.24 22.82
CA LYS A 77 20.96 -16.40 21.81
C LYS A 77 19.94 -15.87 20.81
N PHE A 78 19.02 -16.72 20.35
CA PHE A 78 17.93 -16.31 19.45
C PHE A 78 16.96 -15.36 20.14
N GLN A 79 16.57 -15.62 21.39
CA GLN A 79 15.72 -14.71 22.17
C GLN A 79 16.38 -13.36 22.41
N SER A 80 17.69 -13.34 22.66
CA SER A 80 18.49 -12.11 22.77
C SER A 80 18.50 -11.33 21.44
N TRP A 81 18.65 -12.01 20.30
CA TRP A 81 18.55 -11.38 18.98
C TRP A 81 17.17 -10.80 18.71
N LEU A 82 16.09 -11.56 18.96
CA LEU A 82 14.72 -11.07 18.80
C LEU A 82 14.44 -9.86 19.70
N THR A 83 14.90 -9.89 20.96
CA THR A 83 14.75 -8.78 21.89
C THR A 83 15.47 -7.53 21.39
N THR A 84 16.69 -7.70 20.88
CA THR A 84 17.49 -6.61 20.30
C THR A 84 16.79 -6.03 19.07
N LEU A 85 16.29 -6.87 18.16
CA LEU A 85 15.56 -6.43 16.97
C LEU A 85 14.28 -5.68 17.33
N LYS A 86 13.47 -6.22 18.26
CA LYS A 86 12.26 -5.53 18.74
C LYS A 86 12.61 -4.15 19.29
N LYS A 87 13.66 -4.05 20.13
CA LYS A 87 14.10 -2.76 20.67
C LYS A 87 14.49 -1.78 19.56
N GLN A 88 15.26 -2.21 18.56
CA GLN A 88 15.65 -1.35 17.43
C GLN A 88 14.45 -0.82 16.65
N TYR A 89 13.43 -1.64 16.39
CA TYR A 89 12.22 -1.19 15.72
C TYR A 89 11.42 -0.20 16.58
N HIS A 90 11.32 -0.43 17.89
CA HIS A 90 10.70 0.54 18.80
C HIS A 90 11.46 1.87 18.82
N ASP A 91 12.79 1.84 18.85
CA ASP A 91 13.62 3.05 18.81
C ASP A 91 13.46 3.78 17.47
N ARG A 92 13.35 3.06 16.34
CA ARG A 92 13.05 3.64 15.01
C ARG A 92 11.67 4.27 14.94
N ILE A 93 10.65 3.59 15.46
CA ILE A 93 9.28 4.13 15.54
C ILE A 93 9.28 5.44 16.32
N LYS A 94 9.96 5.47 17.48
CA LYS A 94 10.11 6.70 18.28
C LYS A 94 10.88 7.79 17.52
N ALA A 95 11.92 7.43 16.78
CA ALA A 95 12.74 8.37 16.03
C ALA A 95 11.99 9.04 14.87
N LEU A 96 10.96 8.40 14.32
CA LEU A 96 10.12 9.00 13.27
C LEU A 96 9.32 10.21 13.78
N ASN A 97 9.13 10.33 15.10
CA ASN A 97 8.41 11.44 15.75
C ASN A 97 7.06 11.75 15.07
N PHE A 98 6.36 10.68 14.67
CA PHE A 98 5.06 10.69 14.03
C PHE A 98 4.27 9.52 14.61
N GLU A 99 2.99 9.73 14.87
CA GLU A 99 2.08 8.69 15.39
C GLU A 99 0.83 8.61 14.52
N LEU A 100 0.36 7.39 14.28
CA LEU A 100 -0.91 7.19 13.59
C LEU A 100 -2.07 7.56 14.51
N GLN A 101 -3.12 8.12 13.90
CA GLN A 101 -4.35 8.42 14.60
C GLN A 101 -5.08 7.11 14.98
N PRO A 102 -5.83 7.08 16.10
CA PRO A 102 -6.57 5.88 16.52
C PRO A 102 -7.51 5.30 15.47
N ASN A 103 -7.98 6.15 14.55
CA ASN A 103 -8.89 5.79 13.47
C ASN A 103 -8.16 5.37 12.18
N ASP A 104 -6.84 5.19 12.19
CA ASP A 104 -6.11 4.69 11.01
C ASP A 104 -6.71 3.32 10.56
N PRO A 105 -6.95 3.12 9.26
CA PRO A 105 -7.52 1.89 8.73
C PRO A 105 -6.77 0.60 9.12
N ILE A 106 -5.48 0.67 9.45
CA ILE A 106 -4.70 -0.51 9.85
C ILE A 106 -5.15 -1.11 11.20
N PHE A 107 -5.85 -0.33 12.02
CA PHE A 107 -6.37 -0.75 13.33
C PHE A 107 -7.81 -1.26 13.27
N CYS A 108 -8.45 -1.19 12.10
CA CYS A 108 -9.84 -1.57 11.92
C CYS A 108 -10.01 -3.09 12.00
N LYS A 109 -10.81 -3.55 12.98
CA LYS A 109 -11.17 -4.97 13.13
C LYS A 109 -12.36 -5.39 12.25
N VAL A 110 -13.05 -4.41 11.68
CA VAL A 110 -14.18 -4.58 10.77
C VAL A 110 -13.93 -3.73 9.54
N ASP A 111 -14.37 -4.21 8.39
CA ASP A 111 -14.17 -3.54 7.11
C ASP A 111 -15.45 -3.53 6.27
N ALA A 112 -15.42 -2.84 5.13
CA ALA A 112 -16.62 -2.58 4.33
C ALA A 112 -17.19 -3.82 3.61
N PHE A 113 -16.34 -4.76 3.18
CA PHE A 113 -16.74 -5.80 2.22
C PHE A 113 -16.66 -7.22 2.77
N SER A 114 -15.91 -7.48 3.83
CA SER A 114 -15.83 -8.81 4.44
C SER A 114 -17.18 -9.36 4.91
N PRO A 115 -18.08 -8.57 5.54
CA PRO A 115 -19.38 -9.09 5.97
C PRO A 115 -20.28 -9.61 4.84
N ILE A 116 -20.00 -9.22 3.59
CA ILE A 116 -20.75 -9.62 2.39
C ILE A 116 -19.91 -10.39 1.37
N GLU A 117 -18.75 -10.90 1.79
CA GLU A 117 -17.84 -11.73 0.98
C GLU A 117 -17.32 -11.05 -0.31
N TRP A 118 -17.20 -9.72 -0.29
CA TRP A 118 -16.72 -8.93 -1.43
C TRP A 118 -15.26 -8.50 -1.34
N GLY A 119 -14.54 -8.86 -0.27
CA GLY A 119 -13.18 -8.35 0.01
C GLY A 119 -12.11 -8.69 -1.04
N LEU A 120 -12.38 -9.62 -1.96
CA LEU A 120 -11.50 -9.98 -3.07
C LEU A 120 -12.17 -9.79 -4.45
N LYS A 121 -13.33 -9.14 -4.50
CA LYS A 121 -14.09 -8.92 -5.74
C LYS A 121 -13.66 -7.61 -6.39
N GLU A 122 -12.99 -7.72 -7.53
CA GLU A 122 -12.44 -6.58 -8.30
C GLU A 122 -13.46 -5.47 -8.58
N VAL A 123 -14.62 -5.80 -9.13
CA VAL A 123 -15.62 -4.81 -9.56
C VAL A 123 -16.12 -3.92 -8.40
N PRO A 124 -16.49 -4.46 -7.22
CA PRO A 124 -16.77 -3.63 -6.04
C PRO A 124 -15.64 -2.65 -5.67
N HIS A 125 -14.37 -3.08 -5.72
CA HIS A 125 -13.24 -2.22 -5.39
C HIS A 125 -13.02 -1.11 -6.40
N THR A 126 -13.09 -1.39 -7.71
CA THR A 126 -12.94 -0.34 -8.74
C THR A 126 -14.10 0.64 -8.73
N LYS A 127 -15.33 0.18 -8.46
CA LYS A 127 -16.49 1.07 -8.24
C LYS A 127 -16.31 1.96 -7.02
N MET A 128 -15.83 1.41 -5.91
CA MET A 128 -15.61 2.18 -4.69
C MET A 128 -14.48 3.20 -4.87
N LEU A 129 -13.41 2.83 -5.58
CA LEU A 129 -12.36 3.78 -5.96
C LEU A 129 -12.94 4.90 -6.83
N ALA A 130 -13.68 4.59 -7.89
CA ALA A 130 -14.33 5.60 -8.73
C ALA A 130 -15.30 6.51 -7.96
N PHE A 131 -16.02 5.94 -6.99
CA PHE A 131 -16.90 6.70 -6.09
C PHE A 131 -16.12 7.74 -5.27
N PHE A 132 -14.99 7.37 -4.67
CA PHE A 132 -14.18 8.31 -3.89
C PHE A 132 -13.40 9.31 -4.74
N LEU A 133 -12.99 8.91 -5.95
CA LEU A 133 -12.31 9.81 -6.87
C LEU A 133 -13.26 10.90 -7.41
N HIS A 134 -14.58 10.72 -7.35
CA HIS A 134 -15.53 11.67 -7.92
C HIS A 134 -15.94 12.76 -6.91
N PRO A 135 -15.43 14.01 -7.03
CA PRO A 135 -15.53 15.01 -5.95
C PRO A 135 -16.95 15.50 -5.65
N GLU A 136 -17.88 15.33 -6.60
CA GLU A 136 -19.29 15.69 -6.47
C GLU A 136 -20.18 14.57 -5.92
N ARG A 137 -19.63 13.38 -5.63
CA ARG A 137 -20.39 12.28 -5.04
C ARG A 137 -20.76 12.55 -3.59
N GLU A 138 -21.71 11.78 -3.10
CA GLU A 138 -22.30 11.88 -1.77
C GLU A 138 -21.32 11.57 -0.60
N HIS A 139 -20.08 11.15 -0.86
CA HIS A 139 -19.08 10.94 0.19
C HIS A 139 -18.59 12.23 0.85
N GLY A 140 -18.76 13.42 0.24
CA GLY A 140 -18.47 14.70 0.90
C GLY A 140 -16.99 14.98 1.22
N LEU A 141 -16.05 14.17 0.72
CA LEU A 141 -14.59 14.38 0.86
C LEU A 141 -14.00 15.30 -0.23
N LYS A 142 -14.85 15.78 -1.14
CA LYS A 142 -14.47 16.68 -2.24
C LYS A 142 -13.30 16.10 -3.05
N LYS A 143 -12.28 16.91 -3.34
CA LYS A 143 -11.12 16.55 -4.17
C LYS A 143 -10.00 15.84 -3.39
N LEU A 144 -10.14 15.68 -2.06
CA LEU A 144 -9.10 15.10 -1.23
C LEU A 144 -8.71 13.68 -1.65
N PRO A 145 -9.64 12.73 -1.87
CA PRO A 145 -9.25 11.37 -2.27
C PRO A 145 -8.50 11.33 -3.60
N MET A 146 -8.87 12.17 -4.57
CA MET A 146 -8.15 12.26 -5.84
C MET A 146 -6.74 12.82 -5.66
N GLY A 147 -6.57 13.86 -4.84
CA GLY A 147 -5.24 14.41 -4.52
C GLY A 147 -4.32 13.37 -3.87
N PHE A 148 -4.81 12.63 -2.88
CA PHE A 148 -4.03 11.56 -2.24
C PHE A 148 -3.79 10.36 -3.17
N PHE A 149 -4.76 10.00 -4.03
CA PHE A 149 -4.56 8.96 -5.04
C PHE A 149 -3.44 9.33 -6.01
N PHE A 150 -3.39 10.58 -6.50
CA PHE A 150 -2.31 11.03 -7.35
C PHE A 150 -0.97 11.17 -6.62
N ALA A 151 -0.97 11.47 -5.32
CA ALA A 151 0.24 11.40 -4.49
C ALA A 151 0.86 9.98 -4.49
N ALA A 152 0.04 8.94 -4.62
CA ALA A 152 0.53 7.56 -4.69
C ALA A 152 1.25 7.23 -6.01
N LEU A 153 1.03 8.01 -7.07
CA LEU A 153 1.68 7.85 -8.37
C LEU A 153 3.10 8.42 -8.31
N LYS A 154 3.99 7.67 -7.64
CA LYS A 154 5.41 8.00 -7.43
C LYS A 154 6.05 8.46 -8.75
N ASN A 155 6.75 9.61 -8.72
CA ASN A 155 7.55 10.17 -9.83
C ASN A 155 6.79 10.60 -11.09
N GLN A 156 5.48 10.84 -11.01
CA GLN A 156 4.73 11.25 -12.19
C GLN A 156 4.17 12.65 -12.06
N GLU A 157 4.71 13.55 -12.87
CA GLU A 157 4.10 14.85 -13.11
C GLU A 157 2.79 14.61 -13.85
N ILE A 158 1.66 14.53 -13.13
CA ILE A 158 0.33 14.71 -13.74
C ILE A 158 0.12 16.21 -14.01
N GLY A 159 1.17 16.99 -14.27
CA GLY A 159 1.10 18.45 -14.47
C GLY A 159 0.58 19.27 -13.28
N ILE A 160 0.28 18.64 -12.12
CA ILE A 160 -0.15 19.30 -10.88
C ILE A 160 0.74 18.82 -9.74
N GLU A 161 1.37 19.78 -9.04
CA GLU A 161 2.00 19.50 -7.77
C GLU A 161 0.96 18.99 -6.78
N VAL A 162 1.25 17.90 -6.08
CA VAL A 162 0.29 17.25 -5.17
C VAL A 162 -0.29 18.22 -4.12
N GLY A 163 0.51 19.17 -3.65
CA GLY A 163 0.07 20.25 -2.74
C GLY A 163 -1.00 21.20 -3.30
N ASN A 164 -1.17 21.22 -4.63
CA ASN A 164 -2.15 22.02 -5.35
C ASN A 164 -3.37 21.20 -5.77
N TYR A 165 -3.71 20.12 -5.04
CA TYR A 165 -4.86 19.25 -5.32
C TYR A 165 -6.21 19.99 -5.49
N HIS A 166 -6.34 21.21 -4.97
CA HIS A 166 -7.54 22.02 -5.13
C HIS A 166 -7.75 22.50 -6.58
N GLU A 167 -6.67 22.55 -7.37
CA GLU A 167 -6.66 22.89 -8.79
C GLU A 167 -7.13 21.74 -9.69
N ILE A 168 -7.07 20.50 -9.20
CA ILE A 168 -7.55 19.29 -9.87
C ILE A 168 -9.03 19.47 -10.19
N ASP A 169 -9.43 19.37 -11.45
CA ASP A 169 -10.81 19.57 -11.89
C ASP A 169 -11.24 18.46 -12.84
N PRO A 170 -11.89 17.39 -12.35
CA PRO A 170 -12.39 16.33 -13.21
C PRO A 170 -13.66 16.79 -13.93
N LEU A 171 -13.63 16.75 -15.25
CA LEU A 171 -14.82 16.97 -16.08
C LEU A 171 -15.79 15.80 -16.01
N LYS A 172 -15.25 14.57 -15.95
CA LYS A 172 -16.07 13.35 -15.96
C LYS A 172 -15.34 12.18 -15.32
N ILE A 173 -16.05 11.39 -14.53
CA ILE A 173 -15.57 10.10 -14.00
C ILE A 173 -16.60 9.02 -14.29
N GLU A 174 -16.19 7.96 -14.98
CA GLU A 174 -17.03 6.84 -15.36
C GLU A 174 -16.43 5.55 -14.83
N SER A 175 -17.19 4.81 -14.02
CA SER A 175 -16.88 3.41 -13.71
C SER A 175 -17.49 2.49 -14.77
N GLU A 176 -16.82 1.40 -15.12
CA GLU A 176 -17.31 0.39 -16.06
C GLU A 176 -17.63 0.95 -17.46
N LYS A 177 -16.74 1.79 -18.01
CA LYS A 177 -16.93 2.41 -19.32
C LYS A 177 -16.78 1.36 -20.43
N CYS A 178 -17.88 1.05 -21.12
CA CYS A 178 -17.84 0.23 -22.33
C CYS A 178 -17.30 1.03 -23.52
N ILE A 179 -16.36 0.44 -24.25
CA ILE A 179 -15.75 0.99 -25.45
C ILE A 179 -15.88 -0.01 -26.62
N PRO A 180 -16.22 0.48 -27.83
CA PRO A 180 -16.27 -0.37 -29.00
C PRO A 180 -14.85 -0.64 -29.53
N ILE A 181 -14.52 -1.91 -29.77
CA ILE A 181 -13.26 -2.32 -30.40
C ILE A 181 -13.54 -2.88 -31.80
N LYS A 182 -12.84 -2.36 -32.81
CA LYS A 182 -13.11 -2.73 -34.20
C LYS A 182 -12.82 -4.21 -34.46
N GLY A 183 -13.86 -4.96 -34.82
CA GLY A 183 -13.73 -6.39 -35.14
C GLY A 183 -13.57 -7.30 -33.92
N LYS A 184 -13.79 -6.79 -32.71
CA LYS A 184 -13.82 -7.55 -31.44
C LYS A 184 -15.11 -7.24 -30.69
N GLU A 185 -15.36 -7.95 -29.60
CA GLU A 185 -16.42 -7.59 -28.65
C GLU A 185 -16.08 -6.27 -27.94
N ASP A 186 -17.12 -5.53 -27.55
CA ASP A 186 -16.95 -4.33 -26.73
C ASP A 186 -16.20 -4.66 -25.43
N ARG A 187 -15.30 -3.76 -25.02
CA ARG A 187 -14.50 -3.94 -23.81
C ARG A 187 -14.95 -2.96 -22.73
N ARG A 188 -14.75 -3.32 -21.47
CA ARG A 188 -15.14 -2.52 -20.31
C ARG A 188 -13.92 -2.06 -19.54
N ILE A 189 -13.65 -0.75 -19.59
CA ILE A 189 -12.65 -0.10 -18.74
C ILE A 189 -13.22 0.03 -17.32
N ASP A 190 -12.44 -0.33 -16.31
CA ASP A 190 -12.92 -0.26 -14.92
C ASP A 190 -13.17 1.18 -14.45
N ILE A 191 -12.23 2.10 -14.68
CA ILE A 191 -12.40 3.54 -14.37
C ILE A 191 -11.81 4.40 -15.49
N PHE A 192 -12.58 5.37 -15.96
CA PHE A 192 -12.14 6.38 -16.91
C PHE A 192 -12.43 7.78 -16.37
N ILE A 193 -11.41 8.63 -16.34
CA ILE A 193 -11.46 10.00 -15.83
C ILE A 193 -11.04 10.93 -16.95
N HIS A 194 -11.86 11.94 -17.23
CA HIS A 194 -11.50 13.07 -18.07
C HIS A 194 -11.26 14.27 -17.17
N MET A 195 -10.02 14.73 -17.12
CA MET A 195 -9.60 15.90 -16.37
C MET A 195 -9.68 17.15 -17.24
N GLN A 196 -10.26 18.22 -16.69
CA GLN A 196 -10.20 19.56 -17.26
C GLN A 196 -8.95 20.31 -16.76
N LYS A 197 -8.57 20.10 -15.50
CA LYS A 197 -7.33 20.64 -14.92
C LYS A 197 -6.62 19.53 -14.14
N PRO A 198 -5.42 19.09 -14.58
CA PRO A 198 -4.80 19.43 -15.85
C PRO A 198 -5.65 18.86 -16.99
N GLU A 199 -5.44 19.28 -18.23
CA GLU A 199 -6.14 18.66 -19.36
C GLU A 199 -5.48 17.31 -19.66
N CYS A 200 -6.06 16.22 -19.15
CA CYS A 200 -5.57 14.86 -19.38
C CYS A 200 -6.67 13.81 -19.19
N ARG A 201 -6.38 12.57 -19.58
CA ARG A 201 -7.26 11.41 -19.38
C ARG A 201 -6.55 10.39 -18.52
N VAL A 202 -7.25 9.88 -17.50
CA VAL A 202 -6.74 8.80 -16.64
C VAL A 202 -7.62 7.58 -16.85
N LEU A 203 -6.99 6.46 -17.17
CA LEU A 203 -7.62 5.18 -17.43
C LEU A 203 -7.05 4.19 -16.42
N ILE A 204 -7.90 3.56 -15.61
CA ILE A 204 -7.49 2.63 -14.56
C ILE A 204 -8.14 1.28 -14.84
N GLU A 205 -7.32 0.24 -14.94
CA GLU A 205 -7.74 -1.16 -14.98
C GLU A 205 -7.28 -1.85 -13.70
N GLY A 206 -8.22 -2.43 -12.94
CA GLY A 206 -7.94 -3.07 -11.67
C GLY A 206 -7.87 -4.58 -11.79
N LYS A 207 -6.98 -5.22 -11.03
CA LYS A 207 -6.93 -6.67 -10.81
C LYS A 207 -6.67 -6.96 -9.34
N ILE A 208 -7.33 -7.99 -8.79
CA ILE A 208 -7.06 -8.48 -7.42
C ILE A 208 -6.67 -9.95 -7.43
N ASN A 209 -7.42 -10.80 -8.15
CA ASN A 209 -7.15 -12.24 -8.27
C ASN A 209 -7.40 -12.77 -9.69
N ALA A 210 -7.35 -11.88 -10.68
CA ALA A 210 -7.58 -12.19 -12.07
C ALA A 210 -6.32 -11.91 -12.87
N LYS A 211 -6.06 -12.76 -13.87
CA LYS A 211 -5.05 -12.48 -14.88
C LYS A 211 -5.56 -11.41 -15.84
N GLN A 212 -4.63 -10.69 -16.45
CA GLN A 212 -4.93 -9.79 -17.55
C GLN A 212 -5.70 -10.52 -18.67
N GLY A 213 -6.69 -9.84 -19.26
CA GLY A 213 -7.31 -10.34 -20.49
C GLY A 213 -6.35 -10.25 -21.67
N VAL A 214 -6.42 -11.22 -22.59
CA VAL A 214 -5.63 -11.20 -23.83
C VAL A 214 -5.95 -9.93 -24.62
N ASP A 215 -4.89 -9.22 -25.03
CA ASP A 215 -4.90 -7.94 -25.77
C ASP A 215 -5.69 -6.81 -25.09
N GLN A 216 -6.07 -6.95 -23.82
CA GLN A 216 -6.97 -5.98 -23.17
C GLN A 216 -6.32 -4.59 -23.06
N LEU A 217 -5.07 -4.53 -22.61
CA LEU A 217 -4.33 -3.29 -22.41
C LEU A 217 -3.98 -2.59 -23.74
N SER A 218 -3.62 -3.36 -24.77
CA SER A 218 -3.38 -2.84 -26.11
C SER A 218 -4.67 -2.35 -26.78
N ASP A 219 -5.79 -3.07 -26.64
CA ASP A 219 -7.11 -2.62 -27.14
C ASP A 219 -7.47 -1.24 -26.55
N TYR A 220 -7.19 -1.02 -25.27
CA TYR A 220 -7.43 0.26 -24.58
C TYR A 220 -6.52 1.39 -25.07
N ALA A 221 -5.23 1.10 -25.21
CA ALA A 221 -4.25 2.07 -25.70
C ALA A 221 -4.54 2.48 -27.16
N GLU A 222 -4.91 1.53 -28.02
CA GLU A 222 -5.30 1.80 -29.42
C GLU A 222 -6.58 2.65 -29.50
N TRP A 223 -7.57 2.37 -28.65
CA TRP A 223 -8.80 3.14 -28.58
C TRP A 223 -8.57 4.56 -28.08
N LEU A 224 -7.81 4.73 -27.00
CA LEU A 224 -7.58 6.03 -26.37
C LEU A 224 -6.66 6.92 -27.20
N LYS A 225 -5.63 6.32 -27.83
CA LYS A 225 -4.49 7.01 -28.45
C LYS A 225 -3.91 8.04 -27.46
N PRO A 226 -3.27 7.56 -26.38
CA PRO A 226 -2.80 8.46 -25.33
C PRO A 226 -1.77 9.45 -25.86
N ASN A 227 -1.83 10.67 -25.33
CA ASN A 227 -0.76 11.66 -25.45
C ASN A 227 0.19 11.55 -24.24
N GLU A 228 1.15 12.46 -24.14
CA GLU A 228 2.16 12.46 -23.06
C GLU A 228 1.59 12.76 -21.66
N ASP A 229 0.42 13.41 -21.57
CA ASP A 229 -0.23 13.80 -20.32
C ASP A 229 -1.24 12.77 -19.82
N ASP A 230 -1.72 11.89 -20.70
CA ASP A 230 -2.63 10.81 -20.33
C ASP A 230 -1.93 9.76 -19.46
N ARG A 231 -2.69 9.13 -18.57
CA ARG A 231 -2.18 8.12 -17.64
C ARG A 231 -2.99 6.84 -17.77
N LEU A 232 -2.32 5.74 -18.08
CA LEU A 232 -2.93 4.41 -18.13
C LEU A 232 -2.35 3.60 -16.96
N ILE A 233 -3.17 3.33 -15.97
CA ILE A 233 -2.78 2.75 -14.68
C ILE A 233 -3.31 1.33 -14.58
N TYR A 234 -2.40 0.37 -14.45
CA TYR A 234 -2.73 -1.02 -14.15
C TYR A 234 -2.55 -1.27 -12.65
N LEU A 235 -3.65 -1.52 -11.96
CA LEU A 235 -3.73 -1.58 -10.51
C LEU A 235 -3.79 -3.03 -10.02
N THR A 236 -2.73 -3.52 -9.38
CA THR A 236 -2.63 -4.93 -8.90
C THR A 236 -2.27 -5.00 -7.41
N PRO A 237 -2.45 -6.11 -6.69
CA PRO A 237 -2.13 -6.14 -5.27
C PRO A 237 -0.62 -6.09 -4.99
N TYR A 238 0.16 -6.77 -5.84
CA TYR A 238 1.58 -7.03 -5.60
C TYR A 238 2.50 -6.42 -6.67
N GLY A 239 2.00 -5.43 -7.40
CA GLY A 239 2.73 -4.83 -8.52
C GLY A 239 2.84 -5.76 -9.72
N ILE A 240 3.81 -5.45 -10.57
CA ILE A 240 4.05 -6.13 -11.84
C ILE A 240 4.95 -7.34 -11.60
N LEU A 241 4.49 -8.30 -10.80
CA LEU A 241 5.23 -9.55 -10.60
C LEU A 241 5.06 -10.43 -11.83
N ASN A 242 6.03 -10.34 -12.75
CA ASN A 242 6.28 -11.23 -13.90
C ASN A 242 5.57 -10.90 -15.24
N GLU A 243 4.93 -9.75 -15.39
CA GLU A 243 4.30 -9.35 -16.67
C GLU A 243 4.89 -8.02 -17.14
N GLU A 244 5.74 -7.97 -18.18
CA GLU A 244 6.14 -6.66 -18.70
C GLU A 244 4.89 -5.88 -19.15
N LEU A 245 4.61 -4.75 -18.48
CA LEU A 245 3.52 -3.87 -18.91
C LEU A 245 3.88 -3.29 -20.27
N GLU A 246 2.94 -3.38 -21.21
CA GLU A 246 3.05 -2.75 -22.52
C GLU A 246 3.07 -1.23 -22.33
N ASP A 247 3.99 -0.53 -22.99
CA ASP A 247 3.94 0.93 -23.11
C ASP A 247 2.57 1.34 -23.70
N PRO A 248 1.82 2.29 -23.09
CA PRO A 248 2.22 3.25 -22.06
C PRO A 248 1.65 2.96 -20.65
N TRP A 249 1.40 1.70 -20.32
CA TRP A 249 0.82 1.32 -19.03
C TRP A 249 1.81 1.43 -17.88
N GLN A 250 1.29 1.89 -16.76
CA GLN A 250 2.05 2.12 -15.53
C GLN A 250 1.48 1.24 -14.43
N GLY A 251 2.36 0.57 -13.70
CA GLY A 251 1.95 -0.23 -12.55
C GLY A 251 1.70 0.66 -11.34
N LEU A 252 0.57 0.44 -10.68
CA LEU A 252 0.28 0.93 -9.33
C LEU A 252 -0.18 -0.25 -8.49
N THR A 253 0.09 -0.24 -7.18
CA THR A 253 -0.43 -1.29 -6.30
C THR A 253 -1.67 -0.87 -5.51
N TRP A 254 -2.58 -1.81 -5.22
CA TRP A 254 -3.67 -1.58 -4.26
C TRP A 254 -3.13 -1.19 -2.89
N LYS A 255 -1.92 -1.63 -2.54
CA LYS A 255 -1.21 -1.22 -1.33
C LYS A 255 -0.84 0.26 -1.37
N ASP A 256 -0.34 0.77 -2.48
CA ASP A 256 -0.05 2.22 -2.63
C ASP A 256 -1.35 3.04 -2.49
N VAL A 257 -2.46 2.59 -3.10
CA VAL A 257 -3.78 3.23 -2.95
C VAL A 257 -4.26 3.19 -1.49
N ALA A 258 -4.15 2.05 -0.83
CA ALA A 258 -4.55 1.91 0.57
C ALA A 258 -3.73 2.82 1.49
N LEU A 259 -2.42 2.89 1.29
CA LEU A 259 -1.51 3.76 2.04
C LEU A 259 -1.83 5.24 1.83
N ALA A 260 -2.13 5.65 0.60
CA ALA A 260 -2.57 7.01 0.32
C ALA A 260 -3.86 7.37 1.05
N PHE A 261 -4.80 6.43 1.17
CA PHE A 261 -6.05 6.69 1.86
C PHE A 261 -5.91 6.59 3.39
N CYS A 262 -4.95 5.82 3.91
CA CYS A 262 -4.54 5.92 5.31
C CYS A 262 -3.95 7.31 5.60
N ALA A 263 -3.10 7.84 4.71
CA ALA A 263 -2.57 9.20 4.82
C ALA A 263 -3.70 10.24 4.80
N LEU A 264 -4.70 10.09 3.92
CA LEU A 264 -5.90 10.94 3.91
C LEU A 264 -6.65 10.88 5.25
N VAL A 265 -6.86 9.70 5.81
CA VAL A 265 -7.53 9.54 7.11
C VAL A 265 -6.77 10.30 8.22
N ASN A 266 -5.45 10.11 8.30
CA ASN A 266 -4.61 10.81 9.28
C ASN A 266 -4.59 12.33 9.05
N TYR A 267 -4.57 12.77 7.78
CA TYR A 267 -4.65 14.20 7.44
C TYR A 267 -5.96 14.83 7.94
N CYS A 268 -7.10 14.18 7.68
CA CYS A 268 -8.40 14.66 8.11
C CYS A 268 -8.54 14.67 9.65
N GLU A 269 -7.96 13.70 10.34
CA GLU A 269 -8.00 13.64 11.81
C GLU A 269 -7.16 14.74 12.47
N THR A 270 -6.02 15.09 11.88
CA THR A 270 -5.09 16.11 12.42
C THR A 270 -5.43 17.53 11.97
N ASN A 271 -6.10 17.70 10.83
CA ASN A 271 -6.50 19.01 10.30
C ASN A 271 -7.96 19.33 10.66
N GLN A 272 -8.17 20.00 11.80
CA GLN A 272 -9.49 20.38 12.31
C GLN A 272 -10.34 21.15 11.29
N ALA A 273 -9.72 22.04 10.50
CA ALA A 273 -10.44 22.84 9.50
C ALA A 273 -10.98 21.98 8.34
N GLU A 274 -10.26 20.93 7.94
CA GLU A 274 -10.76 19.97 6.95
C GLU A 274 -11.77 19.00 7.56
N LYS A 275 -11.52 18.54 8.80
CA LYS A 275 -12.43 17.67 9.55
C LYS A 275 -13.84 18.23 9.66
N GLU A 276 -13.96 19.54 9.86
CA GLU A 276 -15.26 20.24 9.97
C GLU A 276 -16.00 20.38 8.62
N LYS A 277 -15.30 20.24 7.49
CA LYS A 277 -15.86 20.39 6.13
C LYS A 277 -16.31 19.07 5.52
N ILE A 278 -15.74 17.96 5.96
CA ILE A 278 -15.98 16.65 5.36
C ILE A 278 -17.20 15.94 5.96
N SER A 279 -17.86 15.10 5.16
CA SER A 279 -18.94 14.24 5.65
C SER A 279 -18.40 13.15 6.56
N HIS A 280 -19.02 13.00 7.74
CA HIS A 280 -18.69 11.91 8.66
C HIS A 280 -18.94 10.54 8.01
N ASP A 281 -20.08 10.34 7.35
CA ASP A 281 -20.45 9.06 6.75
C ASP A 281 -19.49 8.66 5.63
N GLY A 282 -19.07 9.62 4.80
CA GLY A 282 -18.11 9.36 3.73
C GLY A 282 -16.70 9.10 4.25
N PHE A 283 -16.31 9.76 5.34
CA PHE A 283 -15.06 9.49 6.04
C PHE A 283 -15.04 8.08 6.64
N GLU A 284 -16.10 7.67 7.32
CA GLU A 284 -16.20 6.32 7.89
C GLU A 284 -16.22 5.24 6.81
N LEU A 285 -16.95 5.47 5.70
CA LEU A 285 -16.94 4.54 4.57
C LEU A 285 -15.55 4.41 3.94
N LEU A 286 -14.82 5.52 3.79
CA LEU A 286 -13.43 5.51 3.31
C LEU A 286 -12.57 4.67 4.24
N ARG A 287 -12.62 4.94 5.54
CA ARG A 287 -11.84 4.23 6.56
C ARG A 287 -12.10 2.72 6.53
N LEU A 288 -13.37 2.31 6.47
CA LEU A 288 -13.76 0.90 6.42
C LEU A 288 -13.37 0.22 5.11
N TRP A 289 -13.47 0.91 3.98
CA TRP A 289 -13.06 0.36 2.69
C TRP A 289 -11.54 0.26 2.55
N THR A 290 -10.79 1.25 3.03
CA THR A 290 -9.32 1.20 3.08
C THR A 290 -8.85 0.05 3.97
N SER A 291 -9.56 -0.23 5.08
CA SER A 291 -9.30 -1.42 5.89
C SER A 291 -9.50 -2.72 5.10
N THR A 292 -10.54 -2.82 4.26
CA THR A 292 -10.71 -3.98 3.36
C THR A 292 -9.50 -4.12 2.44
N LEU A 293 -9.03 -3.03 1.83
CA LEU A 293 -7.86 -3.07 0.95
C LEU A 293 -6.61 -3.56 1.69
N LEU A 294 -6.33 -3.02 2.88
CA LEU A 294 -5.16 -3.42 3.66
C LEU A 294 -5.21 -4.90 4.01
N HIS A 295 -6.32 -5.37 4.60
CA HIS A 295 -6.35 -6.69 5.22
C HIS A 295 -6.67 -7.82 4.26
N HIS A 296 -7.48 -7.56 3.23
CA HIS A 296 -7.92 -8.60 2.29
C HIS A 296 -7.14 -8.57 0.99
N VAL A 297 -6.98 -7.39 0.39
CA VAL A 297 -6.31 -7.26 -0.90
C VAL A 297 -4.79 -7.29 -0.74
N CYS A 298 -4.27 -6.62 0.29
CA CYS A 298 -2.83 -6.48 0.52
C CYS A 298 -2.27 -7.43 1.59
N GLU A 299 -3.14 -8.24 2.21
CA GLU A 299 -2.80 -9.23 3.25
C GLU A 299 -2.05 -8.64 4.46
N ILE A 300 -2.23 -7.33 4.75
CA ILE A 300 -1.61 -6.66 5.88
C ILE A 300 -2.39 -7.03 7.16
N PRO A 301 -1.74 -7.55 8.22
CA PRO A 301 -2.46 -7.92 9.43
C PRO A 301 -3.06 -6.71 10.14
N VAL A 302 -4.23 -6.90 10.77
CA VAL A 302 -4.81 -5.91 11.69
C VAL A 302 -3.87 -5.68 12.86
N LEU A 303 -3.57 -4.43 13.17
CA LEU A 303 -2.72 -4.04 14.30
C LEU A 303 -3.57 -3.61 15.51
N ASP A 304 -3.03 -3.75 16.72
CA ASP A 304 -3.66 -3.20 17.93
C ASP A 304 -3.11 -1.81 18.22
N TYR A 305 -3.99 -0.81 18.28
CA TYR A 305 -3.65 0.57 18.59
C TYR A 305 -3.10 0.75 20.02
N LYS A 306 -3.58 -0.04 21.00
CA LYS A 306 -3.34 0.20 22.44
C LYS A 306 -2.14 -0.51 23.05
N GLY A 307 -1.26 -1.07 22.22
CA GLY A 307 -0.05 -1.75 22.68
C GLY A 307 -0.36 -3.17 23.13
N GLN A 308 0.47 -4.14 22.80
CA GLN A 308 1.90 -4.06 22.57
C GLN A 308 2.23 -4.52 21.14
N LEU A 309 3.26 -3.95 20.52
CA LEU A 309 3.89 -4.56 19.33
C LEU A 309 4.66 -5.80 19.80
N ASP A 310 3.94 -6.75 20.37
CA ASP A 310 4.44 -7.92 21.10
C ASP A 310 5.23 -8.84 20.19
N SER A 311 4.86 -8.85 18.91
CA SER A 311 5.60 -9.53 17.88
C SER A 311 6.52 -8.57 17.12
N LEU A 312 7.70 -9.07 16.76
CA LEU A 312 8.60 -8.37 15.85
C LEU A 312 7.90 -8.05 14.52
N LEU A 313 7.02 -8.94 14.06
CA LEU A 313 6.23 -8.78 12.84
C LEU A 313 5.32 -7.55 12.90
N GLN A 314 4.57 -7.38 13.99
CA GLN A 314 3.75 -6.18 14.19
C GLN A 314 4.61 -4.92 14.24
N ALA A 315 5.78 -4.95 14.89
CA ALA A 315 6.68 -3.80 14.95
C ALA A 315 7.24 -3.42 13.56
N ILE A 316 7.58 -4.41 12.73
CA ILE A 316 8.02 -4.22 11.35
C ILE A 316 6.88 -3.62 10.51
N ALA A 317 5.70 -4.27 10.53
CA ALA A 317 4.53 -3.83 9.78
C ALA A 317 4.12 -2.41 10.16
N TYR A 318 4.06 -2.11 11.46
CA TYR A 318 3.75 -0.78 11.97
C TYR A 318 4.79 0.26 11.53
N SER A 319 6.09 -0.02 11.70
CA SER A 319 7.16 0.89 11.29
C SER A 319 7.15 1.17 9.78
N ALA A 320 6.85 0.16 8.96
CA ALA A 320 6.75 0.31 7.52
C ALA A 320 5.51 1.11 7.10
N HIS A 321 4.35 0.83 7.70
CA HIS A 321 3.12 1.58 7.46
C HIS A 321 3.27 3.05 7.86
N LEU A 322 3.82 3.31 9.04
CA LEU A 322 4.03 4.65 9.58
C LEU A 322 4.93 5.51 8.67
N ARG A 323 6.06 4.95 8.20
CA ARG A 323 6.94 5.63 7.23
C ARG A 323 6.25 5.94 5.91
N ASN A 324 5.48 5.00 5.38
CA ASN A 324 4.79 5.20 4.12
C ASN A 324 3.68 6.26 4.22
N VAL A 325 2.90 6.23 5.30
CA VAL A 325 1.88 7.25 5.58
C VAL A 325 2.54 8.62 5.74
N GLN A 326 3.63 8.71 6.51
CA GLN A 326 4.38 9.95 6.70
C GLN A 326 4.92 10.50 5.36
N ARG A 327 5.57 9.66 4.54
CA ARG A 327 6.09 10.06 3.22
C ARG A 327 4.99 10.64 2.33
N ILE A 328 3.83 9.98 2.25
CA ILE A 328 2.70 10.48 1.44
C ILE A 328 2.17 11.81 1.99
N LEU A 329 2.11 11.97 3.32
CA LEU A 329 1.72 13.23 3.94
C LEU A 329 2.71 14.37 3.62
N GLU A 330 4.01 14.07 3.60
CA GLU A 330 5.07 15.03 3.24
C GLU A 330 4.99 15.42 1.76
N GLU A 331 4.82 14.44 0.86
CA GLU A 331 4.57 14.66 -0.57
C GLU A 331 3.31 15.51 -0.79
N TYR A 332 2.25 15.23 -0.05
CA TYR A 332 0.99 15.96 -0.15
C TYR A 332 1.06 17.39 0.40
N LYS A 333 1.73 17.61 1.54
CA LYS A 333 1.87 18.96 2.12
C LYS A 333 2.96 19.80 1.42
N GLY A 334 3.81 19.17 0.61
CA GLY A 334 5.02 19.76 0.03
C GLY A 334 6.13 19.95 1.08
N GLU A 335 7.40 19.82 0.67
CA GLU A 335 8.58 19.94 1.55
C GLU A 335 8.60 21.22 2.41
N LYS A 336 7.95 22.30 1.96
CA LYS A 336 7.92 23.60 2.65
C LYS A 336 7.05 23.64 3.91
N ASN A 337 6.22 22.62 4.16
CA ASN A 337 5.36 22.56 5.34
C ASN A 337 5.86 21.57 6.42
N ALA A 338 7.05 20.98 6.24
CA ALA A 338 7.67 20.04 7.19
C ALA A 338 7.90 20.63 8.61
N ASN A 339 7.85 21.96 8.76
CA ASN A 339 8.01 22.64 10.05
C ASN A 339 6.68 22.85 10.82
N GLN A 340 5.53 22.50 10.25
CA GLN A 340 4.32 22.36 11.06
C GLN A 340 4.42 21.03 11.81
N GLN A 341 4.94 21.11 13.04
CA GLN A 341 4.98 19.98 13.96
C GLN A 341 3.64 19.25 13.92
N ILE A 342 3.71 17.96 13.59
CA ILE A 342 2.61 17.03 13.82
C ILE A 342 2.60 16.83 15.34
N THR A 343 1.89 17.72 16.05
CA THR A 343 1.67 17.63 17.50
C THR A 343 0.53 16.69 17.83
#